data_AF-A0A9P8MRC9-F1
#
_entry.id   AF-A0A9P8MRC9-F1
#
_cell.length_a   1.000
_cell.length_b   1.000
_cell.length_c   1.000
_cell.angle_alpha   90.00
_cell.angle_beta   90.00
_cell.angle_gamma   90.00
#
_symmetry.space_group_name_H-M   'P 1'
#
loop_
_entity.id
_entity.type
_entity.pdbx_description
1 polymer ?
#
loop_
_entity_poly.entity_id
_entity_poly.type
_entity_poly.pdbx_seq_one_letter_code
_entity_poly.pdbx_strand_id
1 'polypeptide(L)'
;MDYVSIVLEELKILYIGQSLDLYWTCNLVCPSVGEHLKSVDNKTGGIFRMLLRLMEATSLSTNNPDLRCLIILLGRHFGIRDDYQNLCSNDYARQKGFCEDLDEGKYSLPIIHALHSLSEDQGMVLRNMLAQRRVNGKSSLEHKQLILQLMQQSGSLNYTLAALRQLQSEIDKEVEAIELLSGFRNDGLRALLYKLYV
;
A
#
# COMPACT_ATOMS: atom_id res chain seq x y z
N MET A 1 21.75 18.51 -12.73
CA MET A 1 20.63 17.54 -12.77
C MET A 1 19.36 18.38 -12.78
N ASP A 2 18.42 18.14 -13.70
CA ASP A 2 17.21 18.96 -13.80
C ASP A 2 16.15 18.41 -12.83
N TYR A 3 15.77 19.19 -11.82
CA TYR A 3 14.74 18.80 -10.84
C TYR A 3 13.40 18.49 -11.53
N VAL A 4 13.12 19.18 -12.64
CA VAL A 4 11.92 18.94 -13.44
C VAL A 4 11.95 17.54 -14.05
N SER A 5 13.12 17.06 -14.51
CA SER A 5 13.23 15.72 -15.08
C SER A 5 12.97 14.64 -14.04
N ILE A 6 13.47 14.79 -12.81
CA ILE A 6 13.21 13.87 -11.69
C ILE A 6 11.70 13.77 -11.44
N VAL A 7 11.02 14.91 -11.30
CA VAL A 7 9.57 14.93 -11.04
C VAL A 7 8.79 14.30 -12.19
N LEU A 8 9.10 14.65 -13.44
CA LEU A 8 8.39 14.12 -14.61
C LEU A 8 8.59 12.60 -14.78
N GLU A 9 9.79 12.09 -14.54
CA GLU A 9 10.08 10.65 -14.59
C GLU A 9 9.29 9.88 -13.52
N GLU A 10 9.30 10.38 -12.28
CA GLU A 10 8.62 9.72 -11.16
C GLU A 10 7.09 9.79 -11.28
N LEU A 11 6.55 10.93 -11.76
CA LEU A 11 5.13 11.05 -12.08
C LEU A 11 4.71 10.08 -13.18
N LYS A 12 5.54 9.87 -14.22
CA LYS A 12 5.25 8.89 -15.27
C LYS A 12 5.14 7.48 -14.69
N ILE A 13 6.04 7.10 -13.79
CA ILE A 13 5.99 5.79 -13.11
C ILE A 13 4.73 5.67 -12.24
N LEU A 14 4.37 6.73 -11.50
CA LEU A 14 3.15 6.79 -10.72
C LEU A 14 1.91 6.54 -11.58
N TYR A 15 1.80 7.20 -12.74
CA TYR A 15 0.66 6.97 -13.65
C TYR A 15 0.63 5.56 -14.23
N ILE A 16 1.77 4.90 -14.41
CA ILE A 16 1.82 3.47 -14.77
C ILE A 16 1.26 2.61 -13.65
N GLY A 17 1.61 2.88 -12.39
CA GLY A 17 1.01 2.17 -11.25
C GLY A 17 -0.50 2.40 -11.16
N GLN A 18 -0.95 3.64 -11.35
CA GLN A 18 -2.38 3.97 -11.35
C GLN A 18 -3.16 3.29 -12.48
N SER A 19 -2.56 3.18 -13.68
CA SER A 19 -3.22 2.53 -14.80
C SER A 19 -3.40 1.03 -14.58
N LEU A 20 -2.47 0.36 -13.87
CA LEU A 20 -2.60 -1.04 -13.48
C LEU A 20 -3.78 -1.25 -12.52
N ASP A 21 -3.90 -0.44 -11.48
CA ASP A 21 -5.01 -0.52 -10.52
C ASP A 21 -6.37 -0.32 -11.20
N LEU A 22 -6.46 0.68 -12.09
CA LEU A 22 -7.66 0.93 -12.88
C LEU A 22 -7.94 -0.22 -13.85
N TYR A 23 -6.92 -0.78 -14.48
CA TYR A 23 -7.07 -1.94 -15.37
C TYR A 23 -7.66 -3.14 -14.63
N TRP A 24 -7.11 -3.51 -13.47
CA TRP A 24 -7.61 -4.62 -12.66
C TRP A 24 -9.06 -4.39 -12.22
N THR A 25 -9.35 -3.20 -11.71
CA THR A 25 -10.69 -2.83 -11.22
C THR A 25 -11.72 -2.84 -12.34
N CYS A 26 -11.43 -2.20 -13.48
CA CYS A 26 -12.36 -2.09 -14.60
C CYS A 26 -12.61 -3.41 -15.32
N ASN A 27 -11.60 -4.28 -15.38
CA ASN A 27 -11.69 -5.57 -16.07
C ASN A 27 -12.00 -6.73 -15.12
N LEU A 28 -12.16 -6.47 -13.81
CA LEU A 28 -12.40 -7.48 -12.79
C LEU A 28 -11.32 -8.59 -12.78
N VAL A 29 -10.07 -8.21 -13.03
CA VAL A 29 -8.92 -9.12 -13.04
C VAL A 29 -8.19 -8.97 -11.71
N CYS A 30 -8.24 -9.99 -10.87
CA CYS A 30 -7.48 -10.00 -9.62
C CYS A 30 -5.98 -10.14 -9.92
N PRO A 31 -5.12 -9.20 -9.48
CA PRO A 31 -3.68 -9.34 -9.64
C PRO A 31 -3.10 -10.36 -8.67
N SER A 32 -1.92 -10.89 -8.99
CA SER A 32 -1.08 -11.57 -8.02
C SER A 32 -0.56 -10.60 -6.96
N VAL A 33 -0.13 -11.12 -5.81
CA VAL A 33 0.50 -10.31 -4.75
C VAL A 33 1.73 -9.55 -5.29
N GLY A 34 2.54 -10.19 -6.13
CA GLY A 34 3.72 -9.57 -6.73
C GLY A 34 3.39 -8.42 -7.68
N GLU A 35 2.31 -8.52 -8.46
CA GLU A 35 1.83 -7.43 -9.30
C GLU A 35 1.28 -6.28 -8.48
N HIS A 36 0.49 -6.56 -7.44
CA HIS A 36 -0.01 -5.55 -6.52
C HIS A 36 1.14 -4.78 -5.85
N LEU A 37 2.16 -5.48 -5.34
CA LEU A 37 3.34 -4.82 -4.74
C LEU A 37 4.08 -3.93 -5.74
N LYS A 38 4.21 -4.34 -7.01
CA LYS A 38 4.79 -3.48 -8.07
C LYS A 38 3.95 -2.22 -8.30
N SER A 39 2.62 -2.32 -8.26
CA SER A 39 1.75 -1.14 -8.37
C SER A 39 1.95 -0.18 -7.18
N VAL A 40 2.06 -0.73 -5.96
CA VAL A 40 2.36 0.06 -4.76
C VAL A 40 3.73 0.75 -4.87
N ASP A 41 4.76 0.04 -5.34
CA ASP A 41 6.11 0.58 -5.56
C ASP A 41 6.14 1.71 -6.61
N ASN A 42 5.26 1.64 -7.60
CA ASN A 42 5.13 2.64 -8.64
C ASN A 42 4.37 3.88 -8.16
N LYS A 43 3.30 3.71 -7.38
CA LYS A 43 2.47 4.81 -6.88
C LYS A 43 3.05 5.42 -5.61
N THR A 44 2.78 4.79 -4.46
CA THR A 44 3.18 5.29 -3.14
C THR A 44 4.70 5.27 -3.01
N GLY A 45 5.34 4.18 -3.42
CA GLY A 45 6.81 4.08 -3.47
C GLY A 45 7.45 5.08 -4.43
N GLY A 46 6.77 5.43 -5.53
CA GLY A 46 7.23 6.43 -6.48
C GLY A 46 7.32 7.83 -5.87
N ILE A 47 6.37 8.20 -4.99
CA ILE A 47 6.42 9.47 -4.27
C ILE A 47 7.63 9.51 -3.32
N PHE A 48 7.85 8.45 -2.53
CA PHE A 48 9.02 8.39 -1.64
C PHE A 48 10.34 8.41 -2.42
N ARG A 49 10.42 7.69 -3.54
CA ARG A 49 11.59 7.69 -4.43
C ARG A 49 11.84 9.07 -5.04
N MET A 50 10.79 9.77 -5.46
CA MET A 50 10.88 11.15 -5.95
C MET A 50 11.46 12.08 -4.88
N LEU A 51 10.96 11.99 -3.63
CA LEU A 51 11.47 12.78 -2.52
C LEU A 51 12.96 12.50 -2.26
N LEU A 52 13.37 11.22 -2.25
CA LEU A 52 14.78 10.85 -2.10
C LEU A 52 15.65 11.47 -3.20
N ARG A 53 15.26 11.29 -4.46
CA ARG A 53 16.03 11.82 -5.61
C ARG A 53 16.17 13.35 -5.56
N LEU A 54 15.12 14.06 -5.13
CA LEU A 54 15.16 15.51 -4.94
C LEU A 54 16.09 15.92 -3.78
N MET A 55 16.06 15.19 -2.67
CA MET A 55 16.96 15.41 -1.54
C MET A 55 18.42 15.14 -1.93
N GLU A 56 18.69 14.06 -2.66
CA GLU A 56 20.03 13.73 -3.17
C GLU A 56 20.54 14.79 -4.14
N ALA A 57 19.68 15.30 -5.04
CA ALA A 57 20.04 16.34 -6.00
C ALA A 57 20.35 17.70 -5.34
N THR A 58 19.87 17.94 -4.12
CA THR A 58 20.07 19.19 -3.37
C THR A 58 21.05 19.05 -2.20
N SER A 59 21.47 17.83 -1.87
CA SER A 59 22.40 17.56 -0.78
C SER A 59 23.79 18.12 -1.09
N LEU A 60 24.35 18.87 -0.14
CA LEU A 60 25.73 19.33 -0.18
C LEU A 60 26.71 18.32 0.45
N SER A 61 26.18 17.23 1.02
CA SER A 61 27.00 16.19 1.66
C SER A 61 27.59 15.26 0.61
N THR A 62 28.89 14.97 0.73
CA THR A 62 29.60 14.01 -0.11
C THR A 62 29.47 12.57 0.39
N ASN A 63 28.97 12.38 1.61
CA ASN A 63 28.86 11.09 2.28
C ASN A 63 27.39 10.81 2.66
N ASN A 64 26.52 10.69 1.65
CA ASN A 64 25.13 10.30 1.89
C ASN A 64 25.02 8.77 2.00
N PRO A 65 24.36 8.23 3.04
CA PRO A 65 24.06 6.80 3.09
C PRO A 65 23.09 6.43 1.95
N ASP A 66 23.14 5.17 1.51
CA ASP A 66 22.16 4.66 0.55
C ASP A 66 20.81 4.45 1.24
N LEU A 67 19.82 5.26 0.89
CA LEU A 67 18.48 5.21 1.49
C LEU A 67 17.46 4.45 0.61
N ARG A 68 17.88 3.86 -0.52
CA ARG A 68 16.95 3.28 -1.50
C ARG A 68 16.12 2.13 -0.93
N CYS A 69 16.75 1.25 -0.16
CA CYS A 69 16.08 0.12 0.49
C CYS A 69 15.02 0.62 1.49
N LEU A 70 15.40 1.54 2.38
CA LEU A 70 14.49 2.15 3.35
C LEU A 70 13.27 2.79 2.66
N ILE A 71 13.50 3.53 1.59
CA ILE A 71 12.44 4.24 0.85
C ILE A 71 11.45 3.26 0.19
N ILE A 72 11.93 2.14 -0.37
CA ILE A 72 11.05 1.09 -0.92
C ILE A 72 10.20 0.47 0.20
N LEU A 73 10.81 0.13 1.33
CA LEU A 73 10.12 -0.46 2.47
C LEU A 73 9.05 0.47 3.04
N LEU A 74 9.37 1.76 3.20
CA LEU A 74 8.42 2.79 3.64
C LEU A 74 7.26 2.96 2.67
N GLY A 75 7.54 3.02 1.36
CA GLY A 75 6.52 3.12 0.33
C GLY A 75 5.53 1.95 0.37
N ARG A 76 6.05 0.72 0.50
CA ARG A 76 5.22 -0.49 0.63
C ARG A 76 4.40 -0.49 1.91
N HIS A 77 5.04 -0.22 3.05
CA HIS A 77 4.35 -0.17 4.33
C HIS A 77 3.23 0.86 4.32
N PHE A 78 3.49 2.07 3.84
CA PHE A 78 2.50 3.14 3.80
C PHE A 78 1.32 2.79 2.87
N GLY A 79 1.61 2.24 1.67
CA GLY A 79 0.57 1.83 0.73
C GLY A 79 -0.32 0.72 1.28
N ILE A 80 0.27 -0.37 1.78
CA ILE A 80 -0.49 -1.49 2.34
C ILE A 80 -1.25 -1.08 3.61
N ARG A 81 -0.66 -0.19 4.42
CA ARG A 81 -1.30 0.32 5.63
C ARG A 81 -2.52 1.18 5.31
N ASP A 82 -2.46 2.05 4.30
CA ASP A 82 -3.62 2.88 3.90
C ASP A 82 -4.80 1.99 3.51
N ASP A 83 -4.56 0.97 2.69
CA ASP A 83 -5.55 -0.04 2.29
C ASP A 83 -6.13 -0.80 3.49
N TYR A 84 -5.27 -1.22 4.42
CA TYR A 84 -5.70 -1.94 5.63
C TYR A 84 -6.54 -1.05 6.56
N GLN A 85 -6.12 0.20 6.77
CA GLN A 85 -6.82 1.15 7.64
C GLN A 85 -8.18 1.54 7.05
N ASN A 86 -8.31 1.63 5.72
CA ASN A 86 -9.58 1.87 5.02
C ASN A 86 -10.66 0.83 5.41
N LEU A 87 -10.26 -0.41 5.67
CA LEU A 87 -11.16 -1.51 6.00
C LEU A 87 -11.41 -1.70 7.50
N CYS A 88 -10.45 -1.32 8.36
CA CYS A 88 -10.46 -1.69 9.78
C CYS A 88 -10.62 -0.51 10.76
N SER A 89 -10.36 0.73 10.33
CA SER A 89 -10.31 1.87 11.26
C SER A 89 -11.59 2.69 11.28
N ASN A 90 -12.12 2.90 12.50
CA ASN A 90 -13.26 3.78 12.73
C ASN A 90 -12.94 5.25 12.41
N ASP A 91 -11.70 5.68 12.62
CA ASP A 91 -11.29 7.05 12.30
C ASP A 91 -11.20 7.25 10.78
N TYR A 92 -10.69 6.25 10.05
CA TYR A 92 -10.74 6.24 8.59
C TYR A 92 -12.19 6.24 8.09
N ALA A 93 -13.05 5.41 8.69
CA ALA A 93 -14.46 5.37 8.33
C ALA A 93 -15.16 6.73 8.54
N ARG A 94 -14.75 7.51 9.55
CA ARG A 94 -15.26 8.88 9.78
C ARG A 94 -14.70 9.91 8.80
N GLN A 95 -13.44 9.78 8.38
CA GLN A 95 -12.76 10.76 7.53
C GLN A 95 -13.02 10.54 6.03
N LYS A 96 -12.93 9.28 5.58
CA LYS A 96 -13.02 8.87 4.17
C LYS A 96 -14.36 8.22 3.82
N GLY A 97 -15.00 7.59 4.81
CA GLY A 97 -16.21 6.79 4.63
C GLY A 97 -15.96 5.32 4.93
N PHE A 98 -17.01 4.59 5.32
CA PHE A 98 -16.90 3.18 5.70
C PHE A 98 -16.50 2.30 4.51
N CYS A 99 -15.28 1.74 4.55
CA CYS A 99 -14.72 0.86 3.51
C CYS A 99 -14.86 1.45 2.10
N GLU A 100 -14.40 2.69 1.90
CA GLU A 100 -14.41 3.40 0.61
C GLU A 100 -13.70 2.61 -0.50
N ASP A 101 -12.61 1.90 -0.19
CA ASP A 101 -11.88 1.09 -1.19
C ASP A 101 -12.77 -0.01 -1.81
N LEU A 102 -13.79 -0.46 -1.09
CA LEU A 102 -14.80 -1.40 -1.61
C LEU A 102 -15.81 -0.72 -2.53
N ASP A 103 -16.06 0.58 -2.36
CA ASP A 103 -16.83 1.38 -3.32
C ASP A 103 -16.05 1.63 -4.60
N GLU A 104 -14.72 1.71 -4.51
CA GLU A 104 -13.83 1.81 -5.66
C GLU A 104 -13.60 0.45 -6.35
N GLY A 105 -13.90 -0.66 -5.68
CA GLY A 105 -13.64 -2.02 -6.20
C GLY A 105 -12.15 -2.36 -6.25
N LYS A 106 -11.35 -1.70 -5.42
CA LYS A 106 -9.90 -1.81 -5.42
C LYS A 106 -9.44 -3.19 -4.95
N TYR A 107 -8.48 -3.76 -5.67
CA TYR A 107 -7.80 -5.00 -5.28
C TYR A 107 -6.69 -4.71 -4.27
N SER A 108 -7.07 -4.45 -3.03
CA SER A 108 -6.13 -4.33 -1.91
C SER A 108 -5.57 -5.71 -1.52
N LEU A 109 -4.44 -5.73 -0.82
CA LEU A 109 -3.81 -6.97 -0.33
C LEU A 109 -4.79 -7.93 0.39
N PRO A 110 -5.68 -7.50 1.31
CA PRO A 110 -6.66 -8.39 1.92
C PRO A 110 -7.71 -8.92 0.94
N ILE A 111 -8.14 -8.16 -0.07
CA ILE A 111 -9.04 -8.67 -1.13
C ILE A 111 -8.34 -9.75 -1.95
N ILE A 112 -7.09 -9.49 -2.36
CA ILE A 112 -6.29 -10.42 -3.16
C ILE A 112 -6.09 -11.72 -2.37
N HIS A 113 -5.71 -11.64 -1.10
CA HIS A 113 -5.54 -12.82 -0.26
C HIS A 113 -6.86 -13.60 -0.08
N ALA A 114 -7.98 -12.90 0.15
CA ALA A 114 -9.28 -13.53 0.31
C ALA A 114 -9.68 -14.32 -0.93
N LEU A 115 -9.53 -13.75 -2.12
CA LEU A 115 -9.87 -14.39 -3.39
C LEU A 115 -9.06 -15.67 -3.68
N HIS A 116 -7.85 -15.78 -3.13
CA HIS A 116 -7.00 -16.96 -3.27
C HIS A 116 -7.19 -18.00 -2.15
N SER A 117 -7.72 -17.60 -0.99
CA SER A 117 -7.78 -18.45 0.21
C SER A 117 -9.18 -18.99 0.51
N LEU A 118 -10.23 -18.35 -0.02
CA LEU A 118 -11.62 -18.78 0.14
C LEU A 118 -11.90 -20.04 -0.68
N SER A 119 -12.95 -20.79 -0.27
CA SER A 119 -13.49 -21.87 -1.11
C SER A 119 -14.03 -21.32 -2.44
N GLU A 120 -14.21 -22.18 -3.43
CA GLU A 120 -14.69 -21.78 -4.76
C GLU A 120 -16.03 -21.02 -4.69
N ASP A 121 -16.99 -21.52 -3.90
CA ASP A 121 -18.30 -20.89 -3.70
C ASP A 121 -18.18 -19.51 -3.05
N GLN A 122 -17.38 -19.40 -1.98
CA GLN A 122 -17.18 -18.13 -1.28
C GLN A 122 -16.42 -17.11 -2.14
N GLY A 123 -15.42 -17.57 -2.89
CA GLY A 123 -14.69 -16.76 -3.84
C GLY A 123 -15.58 -16.27 -4.98
N MET A 124 -16.51 -17.10 -5.45
CA MET A 124 -17.52 -16.70 -6.44
C MET A 124 -18.46 -15.62 -5.89
N VAL A 125 -18.91 -15.76 -4.64
CA VAL A 125 -19.71 -14.72 -3.96
C VAL A 125 -18.95 -13.39 -3.87
N LEU A 126 -17.68 -13.42 -3.46
CA LEU A 126 -16.83 -12.22 -3.40
C LEU A 126 -16.66 -11.57 -4.79
N ARG A 127 -16.34 -12.35 -5.83
CA ARG A 127 -16.23 -11.86 -7.22
C ARG A 127 -17.53 -11.23 -7.71
N ASN A 128 -18.68 -11.84 -7.41
CA ASN A 128 -19.98 -11.32 -7.81
C ASN A 128 -20.28 -9.96 -7.13
N MET A 129 -19.95 -9.80 -5.85
CA MET A 129 -20.12 -8.51 -5.17
C MET A 129 -19.22 -7.42 -5.78
N LEU A 130 -17.94 -7.74 -6.07
CA LEU A 130 -17.03 -6.81 -6.75
C LEU A 130 -17.54 -6.43 -8.15
N ALA A 131 -18.13 -7.37 -8.89
CA ALA A 131 -18.74 -7.13 -10.19
C ALA A 131 -20.01 -6.26 -10.09
N GLN A 132 -20.88 -6.52 -9.11
CA GLN A 132 -22.11 -5.74 -8.91
C GLN A 132 -21.83 -4.29 -8.56
N ARG A 133 -20.76 -4.01 -7.81
CA ARG A 133 -20.31 -2.64 -7.54
C ARG A 133 -20.08 -1.85 -8.84
N ARG A 134 -19.58 -2.47 -9.91
CA ARG A 134 -19.36 -1.80 -11.21
C ARG A 134 -20.67 -1.33 -11.84
N VAL A 135 -21.74 -2.11 -11.72
CA VAL A 135 -23.06 -1.77 -12.26
C VAL A 135 -23.72 -0.69 -11.39
N ASN A 136 -23.58 -0.79 -10.07
CA ASN A 136 -24.24 0.09 -9.12
C ASN A 136 -23.44 1.38 -8.83
N GLY A 137 -22.23 1.50 -9.36
CA GLY A 137 -21.27 2.58 -9.09
C GLY A 137 -20.51 2.46 -7.76
N LYS A 138 -21.12 1.84 -6.75
CA LYS A 138 -20.54 1.64 -5.40
C LYS A 138 -21.03 0.35 -4.74
N SER A 139 -20.40 -0.04 -3.63
CA SER A 139 -20.80 -1.20 -2.84
C SER A 139 -21.89 -0.82 -1.83
N SER A 140 -22.92 -1.67 -1.67
CA SER A 140 -23.92 -1.46 -0.62
C SER A 140 -23.32 -1.72 0.76
N LEU A 141 -23.97 -1.25 1.82
CA LEU A 141 -23.52 -1.48 3.20
C LEU A 141 -23.46 -2.99 3.52
N GLU A 142 -24.46 -3.73 3.07
CA GLU A 142 -24.60 -5.17 3.28
C GLU A 142 -23.48 -5.93 2.54
N HIS A 143 -23.15 -5.53 1.30
CA HIS A 143 -22.00 -6.09 0.59
C HIS A 143 -20.70 -5.81 1.32
N LYS A 144 -20.48 -4.58 1.80
CA LYS A 144 -19.27 -4.24 2.57
C LYS A 144 -19.14 -5.11 3.81
N GLN A 145 -20.21 -5.29 4.57
CA GLN A 145 -20.23 -6.14 5.75
C GLN A 145 -19.95 -7.61 5.41
N LEU A 146 -20.55 -8.15 4.34
CA LEU A 146 -20.32 -9.52 3.91
C LEU A 146 -18.88 -9.74 3.40
N ILE A 147 -18.32 -8.78 2.65
CA ILE A 147 -16.92 -8.83 2.21
C ILE A 147 -15.99 -8.87 3.42
N LEU A 148 -16.22 -8.03 4.44
CA LEU A 148 -15.43 -8.05 5.68
C LEU A 148 -15.54 -9.38 6.43
N GLN A 149 -16.74 -9.99 6.47
CA GLN A 149 -16.93 -11.31 7.07
C GLN A 149 -16.13 -12.39 6.32
N LEU A 150 -16.15 -12.38 4.98
CA LEU A 150 -15.35 -13.30 4.16
C LEU A 150 -13.85 -13.10 4.37
N MET A 151 -13.40 -11.85 4.49
CA MET A 151 -12.00 -11.54 4.82
C MET A 151 -11.61 -12.06 6.20
N GLN A 152 -12.50 -11.96 7.18
CA GLN A 152 -12.28 -12.48 8.52
C GLN A 152 -12.19 -14.01 8.51
N GLN A 153 -13.09 -14.69 7.81
CA GLN A 153 -13.10 -16.15 7.67
C GLN A 153 -11.85 -16.69 6.96
N SER A 154 -11.38 -15.97 5.94
CA SER A 154 -10.14 -16.32 5.21
C SER A 154 -8.86 -15.88 5.92
N GLY A 155 -8.95 -15.18 7.06
CA GLY A 155 -7.78 -14.66 7.77
C GLY A 155 -7.03 -13.53 7.04
N SER A 156 -7.65 -12.93 6.01
CA SER A 156 -7.00 -11.96 5.11
C SER A 156 -6.55 -10.67 5.79
N LEU A 157 -7.29 -10.22 6.80
CA LEU A 157 -6.89 -9.06 7.62
C LEU A 157 -5.67 -9.38 8.49
N ASN A 158 -5.63 -10.57 9.09
CA ASN A 158 -4.49 -11.02 9.88
C ASN A 158 -3.26 -11.25 8.99
N TYR A 159 -3.43 -11.80 7.79
CA TYR A 159 -2.38 -11.92 6.79
C TYR A 159 -1.76 -10.56 6.45
N THR A 160 -2.61 -9.56 6.20
CA THR A 160 -2.18 -8.19 5.89
C THR A 160 -1.46 -7.54 7.08
N LEU A 161 -1.98 -7.72 8.30
CA LEU A 161 -1.34 -7.24 9.53
C LEU A 161 0.03 -7.89 9.76
N ALA A 162 0.17 -9.19 9.49
CA ALA A 162 1.45 -9.89 9.58
C ALA A 162 2.47 -9.35 8.56
N ALA A 163 2.04 -9.10 7.32
CA ALA A 163 2.88 -8.48 6.30
C ALA A 163 3.33 -7.06 6.71
N LEU A 164 2.44 -6.26 7.30
CA LEU A 164 2.79 -4.94 7.84
C LEU A 164 3.82 -5.03 8.96
N ARG A 165 3.66 -5.95 9.92
CA ARG A 165 4.63 -6.17 11.00
C ARG A 165 5.99 -6.64 10.49
N GLN A 166 6.00 -7.47 9.46
CA GLN A 166 7.23 -7.88 8.80
C GLN A 166 7.95 -6.67 8.18
N LEU A 167 7.22 -5.82 7.44
CA LEU A 167 7.76 -4.59 6.87
C LEU A 167 8.26 -3.63 7.95
N GLN A 168 7.57 -3.50 9.09
CA GLN A 168 8.04 -2.70 10.23
C GLN A 168 9.40 -3.21 10.74
N SER A 169 9.55 -4.52 10.94
CA SER A 169 10.81 -5.11 11.37
C SER A 169 11.94 -4.88 10.37
N GLU A 170 11.65 -4.96 9.07
CA GLU A 170 12.62 -4.68 8.00
C GLU A 170 13.02 -3.21 7.98
N ILE A 171 12.06 -2.29 8.16
CA ILE A 171 12.32 -0.85 8.27
C ILE A 171 13.22 -0.56 9.49
N ASP A 172 12.91 -1.12 10.65
CA ASP A 172 13.69 -0.90 11.87
C ASP A 172 15.15 -1.36 11.71
N LYS A 173 15.37 -2.53 11.08
CA LYS A 173 16.70 -3.06 10.78
C LYS A 173 17.47 -2.17 9.79
N GLU A 174 16.79 -1.69 8.75
CA GLU A 174 17.39 -0.82 7.75
C GLU A 174 17.77 0.54 8.36
N VAL A 175 16.91 1.12 9.20
CA VAL A 175 17.22 2.34 9.95
C VAL A 175 18.41 2.14 10.86
N GLU A 176 18.45 1.06 11.63
CA GLU A 176 19.60 0.74 12.50
C GLU A 176 20.90 0.60 11.69
N ALA A 177 20.87 -0.08 10.55
CA ALA A 177 22.03 -0.21 9.67
C ALA A 177 22.52 1.15 9.15
N ILE A 178 21.61 2.04 8.71
CA ILE A 178 21.94 3.39 8.25
C ILE A 178 22.52 4.25 9.39
N GLU A 179 21.95 4.16 10.60
CA GLU A 179 22.44 4.89 11.78
C GLU A 179 23.85 4.44 12.17
N LEU A 180 24.13 3.13 12.13
CA LEU A 180 25.46 2.57 12.39
C LEU A 180 26.48 3.04 11.34
N LEU A 181 26.11 3.04 10.05
CA LEU A 181 27.00 3.48 8.96
C LEU A 181 27.26 4.99 8.98
N SER A 182 26.25 5.79 9.33
CA SER A 182 26.37 7.25 9.39
C SER A 182 26.96 7.77 10.70
N GLY A 183 26.98 6.95 11.75
CA GLY A 183 27.35 7.37 13.11
C GLY A 183 26.35 8.35 13.74
N PHE A 184 25.15 8.48 13.16
CA PHE A 184 24.13 9.41 13.59
C PHE A 184 22.79 8.70 13.79
N ARG A 185 22.24 8.80 15.00
CA ARG A 185 20.91 8.28 15.34
C ARG A 185 19.83 9.30 15.03
N ASN A 186 18.76 8.89 14.34
CA ASN A 186 17.67 9.76 13.93
C ASN A 186 16.40 9.54 14.76
N ASP A 187 16.37 10.13 15.97
CA ASP A 187 15.23 9.99 16.88
C ASP A 187 13.93 10.57 16.32
N GLY A 188 14.01 11.60 15.45
CA GLY A 188 12.85 12.17 14.77
C GLY A 188 12.17 11.17 13.83
N LEU A 189 12.96 10.46 13.03
CA LEU A 189 12.47 9.39 12.17
C LEU A 189 11.87 8.25 12.99
N ARG A 190 12.56 7.79 14.04
CA ARG A 190 12.06 6.72 14.92
C ARG A 190 10.73 7.08 15.59
N ALA A 191 10.59 8.32 16.07
CA ALA A 191 9.33 8.80 16.64
C ALA A 191 8.20 8.85 15.60
N LEU A 192 8.51 9.18 14.35
CA LEU A 192 7.54 9.15 13.24
C LEU A 192 7.12 7.71 12.91
N LEU A 193 8.07 6.78 12.83
CA LEU A 193 7.78 5.36 12.57
C LEU A 193 6.90 4.76 13.66
N TYR A 194 7.19 5.02 14.93
CA TYR A 194 6.38 4.55 16.05
C TYR A 194 4.91 4.96 15.95
N LYS A 195 4.63 6.17 15.45
CA LYS A 195 3.25 6.65 15.22
C LYS A 195 2.57 6.02 14.01
N LEU A 196 3.34 5.55 13.04
CA LEU A 196 2.83 4.93 11.81
C LEU A 196 2.63 3.43 11.94
N TYR A 197 3.28 2.77 12.88
CA TYR A 197 3.16 1.34 13.04
C TYR A 197 1.76 0.95 13.52
N VAL A 198 1.37 -0.28 13.19
CA VAL A 198 0.09 -0.94 13.48
C VAL A 198 0.30 -2.10 14.43
#